data_AF-A0AAJ2RJJ1-F1
#
_entry.id   AF-A0AAJ2RJJ1-F1
#
_cell.length_a   1.000
_cell.length_b   1.000
_cell.length_c   1.000
_cell.angle_alpha   90.00
_cell.angle_beta   90.00
_cell.angle_gamma   90.00
#
_symmetry.space_group_name_H-M   'P 1'
#
loop_
_entity.id
_entity.type
_entity.pdbx_description
1 polymer ?
#
loop_
_entity_poly.entity_id
_entity_poly.type
_entity_poly.pdbx_seq_one_letter_code
_entity_poly.pdbx_strand_id
1 'polypeptide(L)'
;GGGKVSVQAQSDELELTGQRDVSVSSVAGKVLITAGEELTLSCGGGYIRLKGGKIELGCPGNILLKSANVQKMSAASFDVSPPELPRGCGEFFILHSEKTGEIMPFSRYRITTSEGRVFEGSSDKDGKTDEIFTAAPDNMVIEFPDSLEETTQKEKTE
;
A
#
# COMPACT_ATOMS: atom_id res chain seq x y z
N GLY A 1 10.41 -2.01 -19.26
CA GLY A 1 9.15 -1.67 -18.56
C GLY A 1 9.40 -0.47 -17.70
N GLY A 2 8.51 0.52 -17.73
CA GLY A 2 8.58 1.70 -16.88
C GLY A 2 7.43 1.68 -15.88
N GLY A 3 7.64 2.21 -14.68
CA GLY A 3 6.61 2.30 -13.66
C GLY A 3 7.19 2.21 -12.26
N LYS A 4 6.51 2.85 -11.30
CA LYS A 4 6.85 2.77 -9.88
C LYS A 4 6.47 1.38 -9.37
N VAL A 5 7.42 0.69 -8.74
CA VAL A 5 7.15 -0.53 -7.96
C VAL A 5 7.06 -0.13 -6.50
N SER A 6 6.04 -0.62 -5.80
CA SER A 6 5.79 -0.36 -4.38
C SER A 6 5.41 -1.67 -3.69
N VAL A 7 6.10 -1.99 -2.60
CA VAL A 7 5.83 -3.16 -1.75
C VAL A 7 5.62 -2.65 -0.34
N GLN A 8 4.53 -3.05 0.32
CA GLN A 8 4.12 -2.53 1.62
C GLN A 8 3.47 -3.65 2.45
N ALA A 9 3.75 -3.66 3.76
CA ALA A 9 3.01 -4.42 4.76
C ALA A 9 2.38 -3.40 5.73
N GLN A 10 1.06 -3.25 5.69
CA GLN A 10 0.39 -2.12 6.37
C GLN A 10 0.02 -2.37 7.83
N SER A 11 -0.11 -3.64 8.21
CA SER A 11 -0.53 -4.05 9.55
C SER A 11 0.35 -5.17 10.11
N ASP A 12 1.42 -5.52 9.38
CA ASP A 12 2.30 -6.65 9.71
C ASP A 12 3.74 -6.38 9.26
N GLU A 13 4.63 -7.33 9.54
CA GLU A 13 6.07 -7.26 9.25
C GLU A 13 6.37 -7.44 7.75
N LEU A 14 7.41 -6.72 7.28
CA LEU A 14 8.04 -6.96 5.99
C LEU A 14 9.45 -7.51 6.23
N GLU A 15 9.65 -8.79 5.93
CA GLU A 15 10.96 -9.46 6.04
C GLU A 15 11.56 -9.70 4.64
N LEU A 16 12.85 -9.35 4.47
CA LEU A 16 13.62 -9.61 3.25
C LEU A 16 14.91 -10.37 3.60
N THR A 17 14.92 -11.68 3.38
CA THR A 17 16.03 -12.57 3.74
C THR A 17 16.59 -13.28 2.50
N GLY A 18 17.93 -13.30 2.38
CA GLY A 18 18.65 -13.99 1.31
C GLY A 18 19.73 -14.91 1.84
N GLN A 19 19.92 -16.08 1.22
CA GLN A 19 21.01 -17.02 1.56
C GLN A 19 22.39 -16.48 1.14
N ARG A 20 22.40 -15.61 0.12
CA ARG A 20 23.59 -14.93 -0.41
C ARG A 20 23.36 -13.43 -0.28
N ASP A 21 23.95 -12.65 -1.17
CA ASP A 21 23.92 -11.20 -1.10
C ASP A 21 22.52 -10.63 -1.37
N VAL A 22 22.11 -9.65 -0.56
CA VAL A 22 20.96 -8.77 -0.81
C VAL A 22 21.51 -7.38 -1.12
N SER A 23 21.17 -6.83 -2.29
CA SER A 23 21.66 -5.52 -2.73
C SER A 23 20.52 -4.53 -2.91
N VAL A 24 20.68 -3.33 -2.34
CA VAL A 24 19.75 -2.21 -2.48
C VAL A 24 20.53 -1.03 -3.03
N SER A 25 20.20 -0.58 -4.23
CA SER A 25 20.90 0.52 -4.90
C SER A 25 19.97 1.36 -5.76
N SER A 26 20.34 2.61 -5.99
CA SER A 26 19.67 3.52 -6.91
C SER A 26 20.69 4.05 -7.91
N VAL A 27 20.42 3.91 -9.21
CA VAL A 27 21.37 4.28 -10.27
C VAL A 27 21.41 5.80 -10.50
N ALA A 28 20.25 6.45 -10.50
CA ALA A 28 20.12 7.88 -10.81
C ALA A 28 19.43 8.68 -9.69
N GLY A 29 19.05 8.02 -8.58
CA GLY A 29 18.26 8.60 -7.51
C GLY A 29 18.91 8.49 -6.14
N LYS A 30 18.09 8.19 -5.12
CA LYS A 30 18.51 8.06 -3.73
C LYS A 30 17.95 6.79 -3.10
N VAL A 31 18.65 6.25 -2.10
CA VAL A 31 18.13 5.24 -1.18
C VAL A 31 17.75 5.98 0.11
N LEU A 32 16.47 5.92 0.47
CA LEU A 32 15.95 6.51 1.71
C LEU A 32 15.46 5.38 2.60
N ILE A 33 16.03 5.27 3.81
CA ILE A 33 15.64 4.30 4.82
C ILE A 33 15.23 5.10 6.05
N THR A 34 13.98 4.92 6.48
CA THR A 34 13.36 5.64 7.60
C THR A 34 12.70 4.62 8.52
N ALA A 35 12.82 4.83 9.82
CA ALA A 35 12.17 4.01 10.84
C ALA A 35 11.49 4.93 11.87
N GLY A 36 10.35 4.50 12.40
CA GLY A 36 9.60 5.27 13.42
C GLY A 36 10.25 5.22 14.80
N GLU A 37 10.82 4.08 15.18
CA GLU A 37 11.36 3.88 16.54
C GLU A 37 12.88 3.68 16.57
N GLU A 38 13.39 2.77 15.74
CA GLU A 38 14.79 2.35 15.77
C GLU A 38 15.25 1.89 14.37
N LEU A 39 16.44 2.33 13.95
CA LEU A 39 17.13 1.82 12.77
C LEU A 39 18.47 1.23 13.20
N THR A 40 18.67 -0.07 12.92
CA THR A 40 19.90 -0.79 13.28
C THR A 40 20.50 -1.46 12.06
N LEU A 41 21.79 -1.19 11.81
CA LEU A 41 22.62 -1.87 10.82
C LEU A 41 23.66 -2.68 11.58
N SER A 42 23.74 -4.00 11.38
CA SER A 42 24.66 -4.87 12.12
C SER A 42 25.40 -5.84 11.19
N CYS A 43 26.66 -6.12 11.53
CA CYS A 43 27.49 -7.08 10.81
C CYS A 43 28.65 -7.55 11.70
N GLY A 44 28.79 -8.87 11.89
CA GLY A 44 29.94 -9.46 12.60
C GLY A 44 30.17 -8.92 14.01
N GLY A 45 29.11 -8.51 14.71
CA GLY A 45 29.16 -7.92 16.05
C GLY A 45 29.37 -6.39 16.10
N GLY A 46 29.71 -5.75 14.98
CA GLY A 46 29.66 -4.29 14.85
C GLY A 46 28.25 -3.82 14.48
N TYR A 47 27.86 -2.62 14.91
CA TYR A 47 26.58 -2.02 14.56
C TYR A 47 26.58 -0.49 14.54
N ILE A 48 25.61 0.05 13.80
CA ILE A 48 25.19 1.44 13.80
C ILE A 48 23.71 1.47 14.18
N ARG A 49 23.35 2.26 15.19
CA ARG A 49 21.98 2.35 15.69
C ARG A 49 21.53 3.80 15.82
N LEU A 50 20.32 4.08 15.33
CA LEU A 50 19.64 5.36 15.47
C LEU A 50 18.37 5.15 16.30
N LYS A 51 18.30 5.77 17.47
CA LYS A 51 17.14 5.68 18.37
C LYS A 51 17.00 6.91 19.24
N GLY A 52 15.79 7.46 19.34
CA GLY A 52 15.47 8.59 20.23
C GLY A 52 16.39 9.80 20.02
N GLY A 53 16.72 10.11 18.76
CA GLY A 53 17.63 11.19 18.38
C GLY A 53 19.12 10.95 18.67
N LYS A 54 19.50 9.74 19.10
CA LYS A 54 20.91 9.37 19.36
C LYS A 54 21.44 8.49 18.24
N ILE A 55 22.72 8.69 17.92
CA ILE A 55 23.51 7.81 17.05
C ILE A 55 24.46 7.03 17.94
N GLU A 56 24.43 5.71 17.83
CA GLU A 56 25.29 4.78 18.55
C GLU A 56 26.11 3.97 17.55
N LEU A 57 27.43 3.96 17.73
CA LEU A 57 28.41 3.22 16.95
C LEU A 57 29.11 2.24 17.90
N GLY A 58 28.86 0.95 17.76
CA GLY A 58 29.41 -0.07 18.64
C GLY A 58 30.13 -1.17 17.87
N CYS A 59 31.27 -1.62 18.37
CA CYS A 59 31.98 -2.78 17.83
C CYS A 59 32.89 -3.42 18.88
N PRO A 60 33.17 -4.73 18.77
CA PRO A 60 34.12 -5.41 19.65
C PRO A 60 35.58 -5.02 19.37
N GLY A 61 35.88 -4.60 18.14
CA GLY A 61 37.20 -4.13 17.72
C GLY A 61 37.32 -2.61 17.71
N ASN A 62 38.19 -2.11 16.83
CA ASN A 62 38.44 -0.67 16.69
C ASN A 62 37.49 -0.03 15.66
N ILE A 63 37.05 1.20 15.94
CA ILE A 63 36.46 2.09 14.93
C ILE A 63 37.60 2.79 14.19
N LEU A 64 37.82 2.44 12.92
CA LEU A 64 38.84 3.04 12.07
C LEU A 64 38.25 4.19 11.25
N LEU A 65 38.58 5.43 11.61
CA LEU A 65 38.20 6.63 10.87
C LEU A 65 39.34 7.10 9.98
N LYS A 66 39.24 6.86 8.66
CA LYS A 66 40.16 7.40 7.65
C LYS A 66 39.54 8.64 7.01
N SER A 67 39.89 9.82 7.51
CA SER A 67 39.33 11.08 7.02
C SER A 67 40.39 12.18 6.90
N ALA A 68 40.17 13.10 5.96
CA ALA A 68 40.91 14.36 5.88
C ALA A 68 40.52 15.33 7.01
N ASN A 69 39.27 15.29 7.49
CA ASN A 69 38.79 16.11 8.61
C ASN A 69 37.59 15.45 9.32
N VAL A 70 37.46 15.66 10.62
CA VAL A 70 36.27 15.32 11.42
C VAL A 70 35.87 16.57 12.18
N GLN A 71 34.72 17.16 11.82
CA GLN A 71 34.20 18.35 12.47
C GLN A 71 33.09 17.99 13.45
N LYS A 72 33.21 18.47 14.69
CA LYS A 72 32.16 18.38 15.69
C LYS A 72 31.53 19.76 15.86
N MET A 73 30.25 19.87 15.52
CA MET A 73 29.46 21.09 15.61
C MET A 73 28.51 21.05 16.82
N SER A 74 27.72 22.11 17.01
CA SER A 74 26.57 22.09 17.92
C SER A 74 25.55 21.03 17.50
N ALA A 75 24.63 20.68 18.41
CA ALA A 75 23.55 19.75 18.10
C ALA A 75 22.75 20.21 16.87
N ALA A 76 22.36 19.24 16.05
CA ALA A 76 21.49 19.44 14.89
C ALA A 76 20.30 18.47 15.01
N SER A 77 19.17 18.85 14.43
CA SER A 77 17.98 18.02 14.30
C SER A 77 17.62 17.90 12.84
N PHE A 78 17.13 16.73 12.44
CA PHE A 78 16.61 16.48 11.11
C PHE A 78 15.33 15.67 11.26
N ASP A 79 14.20 16.28 10.90
CA ASP A 79 12.88 15.65 10.98
C ASP A 79 12.50 15.13 9.59
N VAL A 80 12.23 13.84 9.50
CA VAL A 80 11.70 13.21 8.29
C VAL A 80 10.35 12.64 8.67
N SER A 81 9.29 13.18 8.07
CA SER A 81 7.96 12.59 8.22
C SER A 81 8.03 11.11 7.82
N PRO A 82 7.59 10.19 8.69
CA PRO A 82 7.50 8.79 8.32
C PRO A 82 6.71 8.66 7.01
N PRO A 83 7.09 7.73 6.11
CA PRO A 83 6.31 7.50 4.90
C PRO A 83 4.88 7.15 5.30
N GLU A 84 3.92 7.97 4.87
CA GLU A 84 2.50 7.67 5.06
C GLU A 84 2.15 6.45 4.22
N LEU A 85 1.74 5.37 4.91
CA LEU A 85 1.11 4.26 4.24
C LEU A 85 -0.24 4.76 3.70
N PRO A 86 -0.55 4.54 2.40
CA PRO A 86 -1.88 4.85 1.88
C PRO A 86 -2.87 4.04 2.71
N ARG A 87 -3.74 4.73 3.45
CA ARG A 87 -4.84 4.08 4.15
C ARG A 87 -5.77 3.53 3.08
N GLY A 88 -5.77 2.21 2.91
CA GLY A 88 -6.81 1.57 2.13
C GLY A 88 -8.16 1.94 2.72
N CYS A 89 -9.08 2.44 1.90
CA CYS A 89 -10.48 2.53 2.27
C CYS A 89 -11.11 1.19 1.86
N GLY A 90 -11.47 0.39 2.85
CA GLY A 90 -12.29 -0.80 2.66
C GLY A 90 -13.75 -0.37 2.73
N GLU A 91 -14.47 -0.46 1.62
CA GLU A 91 -15.91 -0.19 1.56
C GLU A 91 -16.64 -1.43 1.04
N PHE A 92 -17.83 -1.69 1.59
CA PHE A 92 -18.77 -2.67 1.08
C PHE A 92 -20.11 -2.00 0.84
N PHE A 93 -20.87 -2.52 -0.12
CA PHE A 93 -22.19 -2.00 -0.45
C PHE A 93 -23.27 -3.02 -0.11
N ILE A 94 -24.45 -2.54 0.30
CA ILE A 94 -25.66 -3.36 0.40
C ILE A 94 -26.47 -3.12 -0.86
N LEU A 95 -26.71 -4.17 -1.64
CA LEU A 95 -27.41 -4.09 -2.91
C LEU A 95 -28.92 -4.05 -2.67
N HIS A 96 -29.60 -3.11 -3.31
CA HIS A 96 -31.06 -2.99 -3.30
C HIS A 96 -31.59 -3.03 -4.72
N SER A 97 -32.75 -3.68 -4.88
CA SER A 97 -33.50 -3.70 -6.13
C SER A 97 -34.08 -2.31 -6.41
N GLU A 98 -33.78 -1.75 -7.59
CA GLU A 98 -34.32 -0.45 -7.99
C GLU A 98 -35.85 -0.47 -8.15
N LYS A 99 -36.42 -1.64 -8.49
CA LYS A 99 -37.87 -1.80 -8.71
C LYS A 99 -38.68 -1.96 -7.43
N THR A 100 -38.11 -2.61 -6.42
CA THR A 100 -38.84 -3.01 -5.21
C THR A 100 -38.28 -2.43 -3.92
N GLY A 101 -37.06 -1.88 -3.95
CA GLY A 101 -36.33 -1.39 -2.78
C GLY A 101 -35.80 -2.49 -1.86
N GLU A 102 -36.10 -3.76 -2.15
CA GLU A 102 -35.70 -4.89 -1.33
C GLU A 102 -34.21 -5.19 -1.48
N ILE A 103 -33.60 -5.73 -0.41
CA ILE A 103 -32.22 -6.20 -0.45
C ILE A 103 -32.06 -7.29 -1.50
N MET A 104 -30.94 -7.29 -2.20
CA MET A 104 -30.60 -8.22 -3.27
C MET A 104 -29.53 -9.21 -2.79
N PRO A 105 -29.91 -10.30 -2.10
CA PRO A 105 -28.96 -11.33 -1.69
C PRO A 105 -28.50 -12.18 -2.87
N PHE A 106 -27.29 -12.73 -2.80
CA PHE A 106 -26.71 -13.65 -3.79
C PHE A 106 -26.74 -13.15 -5.25
N SER A 107 -26.79 -11.83 -5.42
CA SER A 107 -26.92 -11.18 -6.72
C SER A 107 -25.55 -10.86 -7.28
N ARG A 108 -25.32 -11.18 -8.56
CA ARG A 108 -24.08 -10.80 -9.23
C ARG A 108 -24.00 -9.30 -9.40
N TYR A 109 -22.83 -8.76 -9.12
CA TYR A 109 -22.52 -7.36 -9.30
C TYR A 109 -21.18 -7.19 -9.98
N ARG A 110 -21.01 -6.02 -10.59
CA ARG A 110 -19.76 -5.52 -11.14
C ARG A 110 -19.56 -4.08 -10.67
N ILE A 111 -18.51 -3.85 -9.89
CA ILE A 111 -18.17 -2.54 -9.35
C ILE A 111 -16.97 -1.99 -10.09
N THR A 112 -17.13 -0.81 -10.68
CA THR A 112 -16.05 -0.10 -11.38
C THR A 112 -15.67 1.15 -10.60
N THR A 113 -14.39 1.25 -10.22
CA THR A 113 -13.84 2.44 -9.55
C THR A 113 -13.58 3.55 -10.57
N SER A 114 -13.40 4.81 -10.14
CA SER A 114 -13.13 5.92 -11.08
C SER A 114 -11.78 5.76 -11.80
N GLU A 115 -10.85 5.03 -11.18
CA GLU A 115 -9.58 4.61 -11.79
C GLU A 115 -9.72 3.48 -12.82
N GLY A 116 -10.94 2.97 -13.05
CA GLY A 116 -11.23 1.91 -14.00
C GLY A 116 -10.90 0.49 -13.52
N ARG A 117 -10.67 0.29 -12.21
CA ARG A 117 -10.55 -1.06 -11.63
C ARG A 117 -11.94 -1.67 -11.52
N VAL A 118 -12.06 -2.94 -11.88
CA VAL A 118 -13.32 -3.68 -11.92
C VAL A 118 -13.28 -4.80 -10.88
N PHE A 119 -14.30 -4.89 -10.04
CA PHE A 119 -14.51 -5.91 -9.03
C PHE A 119 -15.83 -6.64 -9.33
N GLU A 120 -15.78 -7.95 -9.50
CA GLU A 120 -16.96 -8.77 -9.81
C GLU A 120 -17.14 -9.82 -8.72
N GLY A 121 -18.39 -10.04 -8.32
CA GLY A 121 -18.72 -10.98 -7.26
C GLY A 121 -20.22 -11.21 -7.15
N SER A 122 -20.61 -11.92 -6.10
CA SER A 122 -22.01 -12.12 -5.72
C SER A 122 -22.21 -11.64 -4.30
N SER A 123 -23.31 -10.92 -4.03
CA SER A 123 -23.61 -10.46 -2.69
C SER A 123 -23.92 -11.61 -1.71
N ASP A 124 -23.78 -11.37 -0.42
CA ASP A 124 -24.11 -12.36 0.62
C ASP A 124 -25.62 -12.44 0.90
N LYS A 125 -26.00 -13.20 1.94
CA LYS A 125 -27.39 -13.38 2.38
C LYS A 125 -28.09 -12.08 2.82
N ASP A 126 -27.31 -11.06 3.19
CA ASP A 126 -27.79 -9.75 3.64
C ASP A 126 -27.65 -8.69 2.52
N GLY A 127 -27.28 -9.13 1.29
CA GLY A 127 -27.09 -8.27 0.14
C GLY A 127 -25.75 -7.52 0.12
N LYS A 128 -24.78 -7.88 0.98
CA LYS A 128 -23.48 -7.21 1.04
C LYS A 128 -22.53 -7.69 -0.04
N THR A 129 -21.80 -6.78 -0.66
CA THR A 129 -20.68 -7.09 -1.55
C THR A 129 -19.44 -7.49 -0.74
N ASP A 130 -18.47 -8.09 -1.41
CA ASP A 130 -17.10 -8.18 -0.89
C ASP A 130 -16.54 -6.79 -0.59
N GLU A 131 -15.59 -6.73 0.34
CA GLU A 131 -14.90 -5.50 0.72
C GLU A 131 -13.96 -5.05 -0.41
N ILE A 132 -14.20 -3.85 -0.92
CA ILE A 132 -13.42 -3.25 -2.00
C ILE A 132 -12.40 -2.31 -1.39
N PHE A 133 -11.12 -2.58 -1.69
CA PHE A 133 -10.00 -1.78 -1.20
C PHE A 133 -9.54 -0.76 -2.25
N THR A 134 -9.78 0.52 -1.98
CA THR A 134 -9.27 1.64 -2.78
C THR A 134 -8.20 2.43 -2.02
N ALA A 135 -7.38 3.18 -2.75
CA ALA A 135 -6.29 3.98 -2.15
C ALA A 135 -6.79 5.28 -1.48
N ALA A 136 -8.01 5.72 -1.80
CA ALA A 136 -8.71 6.89 -1.26
C ALA A 136 -10.23 6.69 -1.46
N PRO A 137 -11.10 7.45 -0.76
CA PRO A 137 -12.55 7.43 -1.03
C PRO A 137 -12.80 7.73 -2.51
N ASP A 138 -13.56 6.87 -3.17
CA ASP A 138 -13.74 6.93 -4.63
C ASP A 138 -15.22 6.80 -4.99
N ASN A 139 -15.62 7.46 -6.07
CA ASN A 139 -16.95 7.27 -6.63
C ASN A 139 -16.96 5.96 -7.43
N MET A 140 -17.74 4.99 -6.96
CA MET A 140 -17.85 3.68 -7.59
C MET A 140 -19.19 3.52 -8.31
N VAL A 141 -19.16 2.88 -9.46
CA VAL A 141 -20.37 2.53 -10.23
C VAL A 141 -20.63 1.05 -10.06
N ILE A 142 -21.85 0.70 -9.64
CA ILE A 142 -22.28 -0.69 -9.46
C ILE A 142 -23.22 -1.05 -10.62
N GLU A 143 -22.87 -2.08 -11.37
CA GLU A 143 -23.65 -2.66 -12.46
C GLU A 143 -24.11 -4.07 -12.09
N PHE A 144 -25.26 -4.48 -12.59
CA PHE A 144 -25.82 -5.81 -12.39
C PHE A 144 -25.84 -6.55 -13.73
N PRO A 145 -24.81 -7.36 -14.06
CA PRO A 145 -24.72 -7.98 -15.39
C PRO A 145 -25.86 -8.98 -15.67
N ASP A 146 -26.51 -9.49 -14.62
CA ASP A 146 -27.64 -10.43 -14.73
C ASP A 146 -29.01 -9.71 -14.65
N SER A 147 -29.06 -8.39 -14.45
CA SER A 147 -30.32 -7.67 -14.64
C SER A 147 -30.60 -7.67 -16.13
N LEU A 148 -31.52 -8.52 -16.57
CA LEU A 148 -32.05 -8.52 -17.94
C LEU A 148 -32.51 -7.10 -18.27
N GLU A 149 -31.66 -6.35 -18.98
CA GLU A 149 -32.14 -5.30 -19.84
C GLU A 149 -33.10 -5.97 -20.82
N GLU A 150 -34.39 -5.68 -20.70
CA GLU A 150 -35.25 -5.72 -21.88
C GLU A 150 -34.68 -4.68 -22.85
N THR A 151 -33.71 -5.11 -23.67
CA THR A 151 -33.27 -4.37 -24.84
C THR A 151 -34.50 -4.26 -25.75
N THR A 152 -35.24 -3.17 -25.59
CA THR A 152 -36.38 -2.85 -26.45
C THR A 152 -35.82 -2.68 -27.86
N GLN A 153 -36.02 -3.71 -28.70
CA GLN A 153 -35.81 -3.65 -30.13
C GLN A 153 -36.70 -2.53 -30.69
N LYS A 154 -36.11 -1.43 -31.14
CA LYS A 154 -36.75 -0.60 -32.16
C LYS A 154 -36.60 -1.34 -33.48
N GLU A 155 -37.65 -2.03 -33.88
CA GLU A 155 -37.86 -2.45 -35.26
C GLU A 155 -37.67 -1.25 -36.19
N LYS A 156 -36.86 -1.44 -37.23
CA LYS A 156 -36.88 -0.63 -38.43
C LYS A 156 -37.36 -1.55 -39.54
N THR A 157 -38.60 -1.37 -39.98
CA THR A 157 -39.12 -1.97 -41.20
C THR A 157 -39.36 -0.86 -42.21
N GLU A 158 -38.66 -1.00 -43.34
CA GLU A 158 -38.79 -0.36 -44.67
C GLU A 158 -38.74 1.17 -44.77
#